data_AF-A0A7X3KW92-F1
#
_entry.id   AF-A0A7X3KW92-F1
#
_cell.length_a   1.000
_cell.length_b   1.000
_cell.length_c   1.000
_cell.angle_alpha   90.00
_cell.angle_beta   90.00
_cell.angle_gamma   90.00
#
_symmetry.space_group_name_H-M   'P 1'
#
loop_
_entity.id
_entity.type
_entity.pdbx_description
1 polymer ?
#
loop_
_entity_poly.entity_id
_entity_poly.type
_entity_poly.pdbx_seq_one_letter_code
_entity_poly.pdbx_strand_id
1 'polypeptide(L)'
;MTTQTSRYGKLSIAMHWLMLLLIAAVYATIELKGNFPKGSETRELLKQWHFMLGPPVFALVLVRIAARFLSPTPPITPNPPA
;
A
#
# COMPACT_ATOMS: atom_id res chain seq x y z
N MET A 1 -12.49 -23.77 -22.46
CA MET A 1 -11.81 -24.08 -21.18
C MET A 1 -11.17 -22.79 -20.67
N THR A 2 -11.87 -22.03 -19.83
CA THR A 2 -11.28 -20.88 -19.14
C THR A 2 -10.40 -21.41 -18.02
N THR A 3 -9.10 -21.29 -18.18
CA THR A 3 -8.12 -21.64 -17.15
C THR A 3 -8.35 -20.77 -15.93
N GLN A 4 -9.09 -21.30 -14.94
CA GLN A 4 -9.19 -20.72 -13.60
C GLN A 4 -7.79 -20.74 -12.99
N THR A 5 -7.06 -19.65 -13.17
CA THR A 5 -5.78 -19.47 -12.49
C THR A 5 -6.11 -19.30 -11.01
N SER A 6 -5.84 -20.32 -10.20
CA SER A 6 -5.98 -20.35 -8.73
C SER A 6 -4.97 -19.41 -8.05
N ARG A 7 -4.78 -18.21 -8.58
CA ARG A 7 -3.74 -17.28 -8.18
C ARG A 7 -4.28 -15.87 -8.36
N TYR A 8 -4.10 -15.03 -7.34
CA TYR A 8 -4.45 -13.61 -7.42
C TYR A 8 -3.90 -12.99 -8.71
N GLY A 9 -4.71 -12.19 -9.39
CA GLY A 9 -4.28 -11.47 -10.58
C GLY A 9 -3.01 -10.67 -10.29
N LYS A 10 -2.05 -10.66 -11.23
CA LYS A 10 -0.75 -9.99 -11.06
C LYS A 10 -0.89 -8.52 -10.64
N LEU A 11 -1.93 -7.84 -11.13
CA LEU A 11 -2.29 -6.46 -10.74
C LEU A 11 -2.62 -6.34 -9.25
N SER A 12 -3.38 -7.29 -8.69
CA SER A 12 -3.72 -7.30 -7.25
C SER A 12 -2.47 -7.51 -6.39
N ILE A 13 -1.54 -8.35 -6.85
CA ILE A 13 -0.27 -8.58 -6.14
C ILE A 13 0.60 -7.33 -6.20
N ALA A 14 0.75 -6.70 -7.38
CA ALA A 14 1.52 -5.48 -7.55
C ALA A 14 0.95 -4.32 -6.69
N MET A 15 -0.36 -4.10 -6.71
CA MET A 15 -1.05 -3.12 -5.86
C MET A 15 -0.80 -3.40 -4.37
N HIS A 16 -0.75 -4.67 -3.97
CA HIS A 16 -0.47 -5.05 -2.60
C HIS A 16 0.93 -4.62 -2.15
N TRP A 17 1.95 -5.03 -2.90
CA TRP A 17 3.34 -4.71 -2.58
C TRP A 17 3.63 -3.22 -2.70
N LEU A 18 3.06 -2.53 -3.70
CA LEU A 18 3.20 -1.08 -3.85
C LEU A 18 2.69 -0.34 -2.62
N MET A 19 1.52 -0.72 -2.10
CA MET A 19 1.00 -0.13 -0.87
C MET A 19 1.89 -0.40 0.34
N LEU A 20 2.41 -1.62 0.47
CA LEU A 20 3.32 -1.96 1.57
C LEU A 20 4.59 -1.09 1.53
N LEU A 21 5.22 -0.95 0.36
CA LEU A 21 6.40 -0.09 0.18
C LEU A 21 6.11 1.38 0.50
N LEU A 22 4.95 1.89 0.04
CA LEU A 22 4.56 3.27 0.31
C LEU A 22 4.30 3.53 1.79
N ILE A 23 3.61 2.62 2.47
CA ILE A 23 3.39 2.71 3.92
C ILE A 23 4.73 2.71 4.65
N ALA A 24 5.64 1.79 4.30
CA ALA A 24 6.98 1.73 4.89
C ALA A 24 7.76 3.04 4.66
N ALA A 25 7.72 3.61 3.45
CA ALA A 25 8.37 4.89 3.16
C ALA A 25 7.80 6.05 3.99
N VAL A 26 6.47 6.15 4.08
CA VAL A 26 5.80 7.18 4.90
C VAL A 26 6.17 7.05 6.38
N TYR A 27 6.19 5.83 6.93
CA TYR A 27 6.64 5.61 8.30
C TYR A 27 8.11 5.96 8.49
N ALA A 28 8.99 5.52 7.58
CA ALA A 28 10.41 5.84 7.62
C ALA A 28 10.65 7.35 7.63
N THR A 29 9.89 8.14 6.85
CA THR A 29 10.05 9.60 6.85
C THR A 29 9.75 10.24 8.21
N ILE A 30 8.74 9.75 8.94
CA ILE A 30 8.35 10.30 10.24
C ILE A 30 9.24 9.79 11.36
N GLU A 31 9.63 8.52 11.32
CA GLU A 31 10.53 7.92 12.29
C GLU A 31 11.94 8.55 12.20
N LEU A 32 12.49 8.65 10.98
CA LEU A 32 13.77 9.34 10.75
C LEU A 32 13.70 10.81 11.17
N LYS A 33 12.57 11.50 10.94
CA LYS A 33 12.39 12.91 11.34
C LYS A 33 12.57 13.09 12.85
N GLY A 34 12.17 12.10 13.66
CA GLY A 34 12.32 12.13 15.11
C GLY A 34 13.79 12.11 15.58
N ASN A 35 14.69 11.55 14.76
CA ASN A 35 16.11 11.43 15.08
C ASN A 35 16.91 12.72 14.78
N PHE A 36 16.32 13.70 14.09
CA PHE A 36 17.01 14.94 13.72
C PHE A 36 16.59 16.13 14.60
N PRO A 37 17.53 17.02 14.97
CA PRO A 37 17.24 18.19 15.79
C PRO A 37 16.29 19.17 15.10
N LYS A 38 15.53 19.93 15.91
CA LYS A 38 14.57 20.92 15.40
C LYS A 38 15.33 22.03 14.65
N GLY A 39 15.00 22.23 13.38
CA GLY A 39 15.63 23.25 12.52
C GLY A 39 16.68 22.71 11.54
N SER A 40 16.96 21.39 11.53
CA SER A 40 17.84 20.81 10.51
C SER A 40 17.14 20.68 9.16
N GLU A 41 17.91 20.88 8.09
CA GLU A 41 17.44 20.75 6.70
C GLU A 41 16.86 19.35 6.43
N THR A 42 17.50 18.30 6.97
CA THR A 42 17.01 16.92 6.85
C THR A 42 15.62 16.73 7.46
N ARG A 43 15.31 17.40 8.57
CA ARG A 43 14.00 17.31 9.21
C ARG A 43 12.89 17.94 8.37
N GLU A 44 13.19 19.05 7.69
CA GLU A 44 12.25 19.70 6.77
C GLU A 44 12.10 18.91 5.46
N LEU A 45 13.19 18.37 4.92
CA LEU A 45 13.15 17.44 3.78
C LEU A 45 12.25 16.23 4.07
N LEU A 46 12.39 15.61 5.25
CA LEU A 46 11.56 14.47 5.63
C LEU A 46 10.07 14.84 5.74
N LYS A 47 9.75 16.04 6.21
CA LYS A 47 8.37 16.55 6.24
C LYS A 47 7.83 16.79 4.83
N GLN A 48 8.65 17.33 3.93
CA GLN A 48 8.28 17.52 2.52
C GLN A 48 8.04 16.18 1.82
N TRP A 49 8.94 15.21 2.00
CA TRP A 49 8.77 13.84 1.49
C TRP A 49 7.49 13.20 2.02
N HIS A 50 7.18 13.35 3.31
CA HIS A 50 5.93 12.87 3.88
C HIS A 50 4.70 13.52 3.23
N PHE A 51 4.73 14.84 3.01
CA PHE A 51 3.64 15.56 2.34
C PHE A 51 3.47 15.18 0.86
N MET A 52 4.56 14.80 0.19
CA MET A 52 4.51 14.33 -1.20
C MET A 52 4.08 12.87 -1.31
N LEU A 53 4.48 12.01 -0.37
CA LEU A 53 4.17 10.58 -0.37
C LEU A 53 2.79 10.25 0.24
N GLY A 54 2.30 11.04 1.19
CA GLY A 54 1.03 10.83 1.88
C GLY A 54 -0.20 10.80 0.96
N PRO A 55 -0.44 11.81 0.10
CA PRO A 55 -1.60 11.84 -0.78
C PRO A 55 -1.67 10.67 -1.77
N PRO A 56 -0.55 10.25 -2.42
CA PRO A 56 -0.51 9.03 -3.22
C PRO A 56 -0.91 7.77 -2.46
N VAL A 57 -0.49 7.61 -1.20
CA VAL A 57 -0.91 6.46 -0.37
C VAL A 57 -2.41 6.48 -0.16
N PHE A 58 -2.98 7.63 0.21
CA PHE A 58 -4.41 7.79 0.41
C PHE A 58 -5.21 7.48 -0.87
N ALA A 59 -4.79 8.03 -2.01
CA ALA A 59 -5.40 7.76 -3.30
C ALA A 59 -5.34 6.27 -3.67
N LEU A 60 -4.19 5.61 -3.46
CA LEU A 60 -4.04 4.18 -3.75
C LEU A 60 -4.88 3.29 -2.85
N VAL A 61 -5.06 3.66 -1.57
CA VAL A 61 -5.98 2.96 -0.67
C VAL A 61 -7.42 3.06 -1.17
N LEU A 62 -7.87 4.24 -1.61
CA LEU A 62 -9.21 4.40 -2.20
C LEU A 62 -9.38 3.58 -3.47
N VAL A 63 -8.40 3.64 -4.39
CA VAL A 63 -8.40 2.83 -5.62
C VAL A 63 -8.47 1.34 -5.30
N ARG A 64 -7.72 0.88 -4.28
CA ARG A 64 -7.75 -0.52 -3.87
C ARG A 64 -9.08 -0.93 -3.27
N ILE A 65 -9.66 -0.09 -2.42
CA ILE A 65 -10.99 -0.34 -1.84
C ILE A 65 -12.03 -0.44 -2.97
N ALA A 66 -12.00 0.49 -3.92
CA ALA A 66 -12.86 0.43 -5.11
C ALA A 66 -12.61 -0.87 -5.90
N ALA A 67 -11.36 -1.20 -6.24
CA ALA A 67 -11.02 -2.43 -6.95
C ALA A 67 -11.47 -3.69 -6.21
N ARG A 68 -11.48 -3.68 -4.88
CA ARG A 68 -11.98 -4.77 -4.04
C ARG A 68 -13.50 -4.91 -4.14
N PHE A 69 -14.24 -3.80 -4.21
CA PHE A 69 -15.70 -3.83 -4.42
C PHE A 69 -16.07 -4.27 -5.84
N LEU A 70 -15.26 -3.92 -6.84
CA LEU A 70 -15.51 -4.30 -8.24
C LEU A 70 -15.06 -5.73 -8.58
N SER A 71 -14.08 -6.29 -7.86
CA SER A 71 -13.53 -7.63 -8.15
C SER A 71 -14.20 -8.71 -7.30
N PRO A 72 -14.82 -9.75 -7.91
CA PRO A 72 -15.32 -10.91 -7.17
C PRO A 72 -14.20 -11.55 -6.35
N THR A 73 -14.42 -11.77 -5.06
CA THR A 73 -13.50 -12.56 -4.24
C THR A 73 -13.48 -13.99 -4.78
N PRO A 74 -12.33 -14.55 -5.20
CA PRO A 74 -12.28 -15.93 -5.61
C PRO A 74 -12.78 -16.83 -4.47
N PRO A 75 -13.70 -17.76 -4.73
CA PRO A 75 -14.13 -18.70 -3.71
C PRO A 75 -12.95 -19.54 -3.25
N ILE A 76 -12.86 -19.77 -1.94
CA ILE A 76 -11.86 -20.65 -1.33
C ILE A 76 -12.29 -22.09 -1.64
N THR A 77 -11.50 -22.83 -2.41
CA THR A 77 -11.76 -24.24 -2.73
C THR A 77 -10.56 -25.13 -2.39
N PRO A 78 -10.73 -26.18 -1.57
CA PRO A 78 -11.97 -26.59 -0.89
C PRO A 78 -12.35 -25.64 0.26
N ASN A 79 -13.63 -25.60 0.61
CA ASN A 79 -14.12 -24.81 1.75
C ASN A 79 -13.35 -25.21 3.03
N PRO A 80 -13.00 -24.26 3.91
CA PRO A 80 -12.46 -24.58 5.23
C PRO A 80 -13.43 -25.49 6.01
N PRO A 81 -12.93 -26.41 6.85
CA PRO A 81 -13.78 -27.20 7.74
C PRO A 81 -14.55 -26.26 8.69
N ALA A 82 -15.81 -26.60 8.95
CA ALA A 82 -16.69 -25.88 9.87
C ALA A 82 -16.25 -26.01 11.32
#